data_AF-A0AAD8SYK6-F1
#
_entry.id   AF-A0AAD8SYK6-F1
#
_cell.length_a   1.000
_cell.length_b   1.000
_cell.length_c   1.000
_cell.angle_alpha   90.00
_cell.angle_beta   90.00
_cell.angle_gamma   90.00
#
_symmetry.space_group_name_H-M   'P 1'
#
loop_
_entity.id
_entity.type
_entity.pdbx_description
1 polymer ?
#
loop_
_entity_poly.entity_id
_entity_poly.type
_entity_poly.pdbx_seq_one_letter_code
_entity_poly.pdbx_strand_id
1 'polypeptide(L)'
;MVPPTPDGLPRCHEAGKPILPPDMEHLASGPMLPLQYSIQYQESVLLKEKDPNYPVFSVKVPSDQHFVNEDPADIFFIAFEDVFNLFHSKRLDYNLVRLYAINLQMKINRERPPHIAVADPYYMRDSQLQDGSSTRTKAVRYLESFMLMNKEKNTILLPVFPEDKYCTLIILCPKWSLAQYFDSSNTTTKKDYRRIRGVLDEAILGYSKNGGTFDKKGEFVRPDTKKLGFKHVIDFPCIKQPAGSIKEAFYVLHHLKGFVEDAEMMSLPPSKRDPIKMSGEINDDDLREDFHRLQVKLSEIIVHDVSNASGLLYQLRGLCKRDIEERLHRQGDGRTWTTKALYKPFPEPLKKKDDVLRRVRGAGSRSVRGVYEEWEECKKQVHKFSGNCYKGYPTRHEAVAKWRAHQAKKSKMKTFLVLSLLLTIVAAVLYFILV
;
A
#
# COMPACT_ATOMS: atom_id res chain seq x y z
N MET A 1 -13.59 25.89 -6.42
CA MET A 1 -14.95 25.35 -6.56
C MET A 1 -14.85 24.22 -7.57
N VAL A 2 -15.10 22.97 -7.17
CA VAL A 2 -15.14 21.85 -8.12
C VAL A 2 -16.41 22.05 -8.96
N PRO A 3 -16.35 22.04 -10.31
CA PRO A 3 -17.55 22.16 -11.11
C PRO A 3 -18.50 21.01 -10.78
N PRO A 4 -19.80 21.25 -10.55
CA PRO A 4 -20.76 20.18 -10.39
C PRO A 4 -20.74 19.31 -11.65
N THR A 5 -20.73 18.00 -11.45
CA THR A 5 -20.85 17.04 -12.55
C THR A 5 -22.29 16.99 -13.04
N PRO A 6 -22.54 16.48 -14.27
CA PRO A 6 -23.89 16.37 -14.83
C PRO A 6 -24.85 15.53 -13.97
N ASP A 7 -24.32 14.65 -13.11
CA ASP A 7 -25.06 13.78 -12.21
C ASP A 7 -25.29 14.38 -10.80
N GLY A 8 -24.72 15.55 -10.50
CA GLY A 8 -24.87 16.24 -9.20
C GLY A 8 -24.20 15.57 -8.00
N LEU A 9 -23.47 14.46 -8.18
CA LEU A 9 -22.90 13.70 -7.07
C LEU A 9 -21.51 14.20 -6.64
N PRO A 10 -21.25 14.39 -5.33
CA PRO A 10 -19.95 14.82 -4.85
C PRO A 10 -18.90 13.74 -5.11
N ARG A 11 -17.86 14.09 -5.88
CA ARG A 11 -16.71 13.19 -6.14
C ARG A 11 -15.75 13.14 -4.95
N CYS A 12 -15.73 14.21 -4.18
CA CYS A 12 -14.79 14.50 -3.10
C CYS A 12 -15.49 15.07 -1.88
N HIS A 13 -14.84 14.93 -0.72
CA HIS A 13 -15.25 15.66 0.48
C HIS A 13 -14.95 17.15 0.33
N GLU A 14 -15.87 18.01 0.78
CA GLU A 14 -15.68 19.45 0.87
C GLU A 14 -15.62 19.87 2.34
N ALA A 15 -14.49 20.43 2.76
CA ALA A 15 -14.30 20.82 4.15
C ALA A 15 -15.38 21.81 4.63
N GLY A 16 -15.96 21.54 5.80
CA GLY A 16 -17.04 22.32 6.42
C GLY A 16 -18.44 21.99 5.90
N LYS A 17 -18.57 21.08 4.92
CA LYS A 17 -19.85 20.52 4.50
C LYS A 17 -20.12 19.20 5.24
N PRO A 18 -21.39 18.84 5.46
CA PRO A 18 -21.75 17.51 5.95
C PRO A 18 -21.13 16.43 5.07
N ILE A 19 -20.65 15.33 5.69
CA ILE A 19 -20.13 14.18 4.94
C ILE A 19 -21.24 13.63 4.06
N LEU A 20 -22.41 13.31 4.64
CA LEU A 20 -23.60 12.98 3.88
C LEU A 20 -24.42 14.25 3.67
N PRO A 21 -24.81 14.59 2.43
CA PRO A 21 -25.67 15.74 2.20
C PRO A 21 -27.06 15.52 2.86
N PRO A 22 -27.83 16.60 3.15
CA PRO A 22 -29.08 16.50 3.91
C PRO A 22 -30.11 15.52 3.34
N ASP A 23 -30.15 15.36 2.02
CA ASP A 23 -31.01 14.41 1.32
C ASP A 23 -30.58 12.95 1.53
N MET A 24 -29.32 12.69 1.87
CA MET A 24 -28.76 11.36 2.15
C MET A 24 -28.55 11.10 3.64
N GLU A 25 -28.84 12.05 4.52
CA GLU A 25 -28.64 11.91 5.97
C GLU A 25 -29.46 10.76 6.57
N HIS A 26 -30.63 10.48 5.99
CA HIS A 26 -31.48 9.34 6.37
C HIS A 26 -30.82 7.96 6.16
N LEU A 27 -29.73 7.89 5.37
CA LEU A 27 -28.94 6.68 5.17
C LEU A 27 -27.92 6.45 6.30
N ALA A 28 -27.64 7.45 7.12
CA ALA A 28 -26.76 7.32 8.27
C ALA A 28 -27.49 6.63 9.43
N SER A 29 -26.84 5.65 10.05
CA SER A 29 -27.39 4.95 11.20
C SER A 29 -26.39 4.91 12.36
N GLY A 30 -26.93 4.97 13.59
CA GLY A 30 -26.16 4.82 14.83
C GLY A 30 -24.91 5.71 14.88
N PRO A 31 -23.70 5.15 15.09
CA PRO A 31 -22.43 5.89 15.16
C PRO A 31 -22.03 6.71 13.93
N MET A 32 -22.67 6.52 12.77
CA MET A 32 -22.37 7.33 11.58
C MET A 32 -22.73 8.81 11.78
N LEU A 33 -23.87 9.08 12.44
CA LEU A 33 -24.34 10.43 12.74
C LEU A 33 -23.37 11.22 13.65
N PRO A 34 -23.00 10.75 14.85
CA PRO A 34 -22.05 11.47 15.69
C PRO A 34 -20.67 11.58 15.03
N LEU A 35 -20.25 10.63 14.18
CA LEU A 35 -19.00 10.75 13.44
C LEU A 35 -19.04 11.92 12.45
N GLN A 36 -20.10 12.04 11.62
CA GLN A 36 -20.18 13.17 10.69
C GLN A 36 -20.29 14.52 11.41
N TYR A 37 -21.03 14.60 12.52
CA TYR A 37 -21.15 15.83 13.29
C TYR A 37 -19.82 16.23 13.94
N SER A 38 -19.05 15.24 14.42
CA SER A 38 -17.70 15.46 14.93
C SER A 38 -16.78 16.05 13.85
N ILE A 39 -16.80 15.45 12.65
CA ILE A 39 -16.03 15.95 11.50
C ILE A 39 -16.45 17.39 11.16
N GLN A 40 -17.74 17.64 11.00
CA GLN A 40 -18.25 18.97 10.65
C GLN A 40 -17.86 20.02 11.69
N TYR A 41 -17.96 19.69 12.98
CA TYR A 41 -17.52 20.56 14.06
C TYR A 41 -16.02 20.85 13.98
N GLN A 42 -15.18 19.82 13.87
CA GLN A 42 -13.72 19.95 13.79
C GLN A 42 -13.29 20.79 12.58
N GLU A 43 -13.88 20.57 11.41
CA GLU A 43 -13.62 21.38 10.22
C GLU A 43 -14.06 22.83 10.40
N SER A 44 -15.20 23.08 11.05
CA SER A 44 -15.65 24.46 11.33
C SER A 44 -14.66 25.25 12.19
N VAL A 45 -13.90 24.57 13.05
CA VAL A 45 -12.82 25.15 13.85
C VAL A 45 -11.59 25.36 12.98
N LEU A 46 -11.11 24.31 12.29
CA LEU A 46 -9.93 24.37 11.42
C LEU A 46 -10.06 25.46 10.34
N LEU A 47 -11.24 25.64 9.74
CA LEU A 47 -11.47 26.66 8.72
C LEU A 47 -11.31 28.09 9.24
N LYS A 48 -11.45 28.33 10.54
CA LYS A 48 -11.24 29.65 11.16
C LYS A 48 -9.75 29.93 11.45
N GLU A 49 -8.91 28.89 11.47
CA GLU A 49 -7.49 29.03 11.77
C GLU A 49 -6.69 29.63 10.59
N LYS A 50 -5.64 30.37 10.93
CA LYS A 50 -4.72 30.99 9.95
C LYS A 50 -3.81 29.94 9.29
N ASP A 51 -3.31 28.99 10.09
CA ASP A 51 -2.50 27.84 9.64
C ASP A 51 -3.09 26.55 10.25
N PRO A 52 -4.16 26.00 9.64
CA PRO A 52 -4.85 24.85 10.20
C PRO A 52 -3.99 23.59 10.18
N ASN A 53 -4.24 22.73 11.17
CA ASN A 53 -3.72 21.35 11.17
C ASN A 53 -4.47 20.44 10.17
N TYR A 54 -4.03 19.19 10.02
CA TYR A 54 -4.69 18.23 9.11
C TYR A 54 -6.07 17.78 9.61
N PRO A 55 -7.07 17.67 8.71
CA PRO A 55 -8.41 17.16 9.04
C PRO A 55 -8.39 15.63 9.16
N VAL A 56 -7.89 15.12 10.29
CA VAL A 56 -7.63 13.68 10.50
C VAL A 56 -7.96 13.24 11.91
N PHE A 57 -8.33 11.96 12.03
CA PHE A 57 -8.27 11.23 13.29
C PHE A 57 -6.91 10.56 13.43
N SER A 58 -6.24 10.76 14.56
CA SER A 58 -5.00 10.07 14.90
C SER A 58 -5.31 8.78 15.64
N VAL A 59 -4.89 7.64 15.11
CA VAL A 59 -5.10 6.32 15.69
C VAL A 59 -3.82 5.85 16.36
N LYS A 60 -3.86 5.59 17.67
CA LYS A 60 -2.75 4.98 18.41
C LYS A 60 -2.84 3.46 18.32
N VAL A 61 -1.79 2.82 17.80
CA VAL A 61 -1.71 1.36 17.76
C VAL A 61 -1.43 0.83 19.17
N PRO A 62 -2.17 -0.18 19.67
CA PRO A 62 -1.91 -0.76 20.98
C PRO A 62 -0.50 -1.33 21.10
N SER A 63 0.10 -1.19 22.28
CA SER A 63 1.42 -1.74 22.59
C SER A 63 1.36 -3.25 22.86
N ASP A 64 1.00 -4.03 21.83
CA ASP A 64 0.91 -5.48 21.84
C ASP A 64 1.82 -6.09 20.75
N GLN A 65 2.42 -7.25 21.01
CA GLN A 65 3.32 -7.94 20.08
C GLN A 65 2.63 -8.35 18.76
N HIS A 66 1.30 -8.48 18.74
CA HIS A 66 0.54 -8.80 17.53
C HIS A 66 0.51 -7.65 16.49
N PHE A 67 0.80 -6.42 16.91
CA PHE A 67 0.67 -5.22 16.07
C PHE A 67 2.02 -4.62 15.69
N VAL A 68 2.04 -3.91 14.56
CA VAL A 68 3.19 -3.08 14.19
C VAL A 68 3.08 -1.74 14.92
N ASN A 69 3.62 -1.70 16.13
CA ASN A 69 3.48 -0.60 17.09
C ASN A 69 4.77 0.20 17.34
N GLU A 70 5.78 0.01 16.48
CA GLU A 70 7.03 0.79 16.51
C GLU A 70 6.91 2.05 15.67
N ASP A 71 7.63 3.11 16.05
CA ASP A 71 7.68 4.35 15.29
C ASP A 71 8.29 4.12 13.89
N PRO A 72 7.69 4.63 12.80
CA PRO A 72 6.56 5.57 12.78
C PRO A 72 5.17 4.90 12.72
N ALA A 73 5.08 3.57 12.66
CA ALA A 73 3.84 2.81 12.46
C ALA A 73 2.90 2.79 13.67
N ASP A 74 3.42 3.17 14.84
CA ASP A 74 2.75 3.24 16.14
C ASP A 74 1.56 4.21 16.17
N ILE A 75 1.50 5.15 15.24
CA ILE A 75 0.38 6.06 15.02
C ILE A 75 0.09 6.11 13.51
N PHE A 76 -1.17 6.03 13.11
CA PHE A 76 -1.58 6.27 11.73
C PHE A 76 -2.83 7.15 11.68
N PHE A 77 -3.21 7.60 10.48
CA PHE A 77 -4.19 8.67 10.31
C PHE A 77 -5.36 8.22 9.44
N ILE A 78 -6.58 8.47 9.91
CA ILE A 78 -7.81 8.38 9.10
C ILE A 78 -8.17 9.79 8.66
N ALA A 79 -8.08 10.07 7.37
CA ALA A 79 -8.52 11.35 6.82
C ALA A 79 -10.03 11.50 6.93
N PHE A 80 -10.55 12.72 7.07
CA PHE A 80 -11.99 12.93 6.92
C PHE A 80 -12.48 12.52 5.51
N GLU A 81 -11.63 12.65 4.49
CA GLU A 81 -11.88 12.12 3.15
C GLU A 81 -11.99 10.59 3.12
N ASP A 82 -11.28 9.87 4.00
CA ASP A 82 -11.42 8.42 4.13
C ASP A 82 -12.81 8.07 4.69
N VAL A 83 -13.34 8.85 5.65
CA VAL A 83 -14.71 8.69 6.17
C VAL A 83 -15.76 9.03 5.11
N PHE A 84 -15.52 10.07 4.30
CA PHE A 84 -16.36 10.38 3.15
C PHE A 84 -16.40 9.21 2.16
N ASN A 85 -15.25 8.62 1.83
CA ASN A 85 -15.18 7.45 0.97
C ASN A 85 -15.91 6.24 1.58
N LEU A 86 -15.80 6.05 2.90
CA LEU A 86 -16.56 5.04 3.63
C LEU A 86 -18.06 5.24 3.46
N PHE A 87 -18.60 6.43 3.73
CA PHE A 87 -20.04 6.68 3.74
C PHE A 87 -20.65 6.61 2.33
N HIS A 88 -19.88 6.98 1.30
CA HIS A 88 -20.33 6.91 -0.10
C HIS A 88 -20.01 5.58 -0.80
N SER A 89 -19.59 4.54 -0.06
CA SER A 89 -19.23 3.24 -0.62
C SER A 89 -18.19 3.34 -1.76
N LYS A 90 -17.24 4.27 -1.64
CA LYS A 90 -16.12 4.45 -2.57
C LYS A 90 -14.95 3.55 -2.15
N ARG A 91 -13.86 3.62 -2.91
CA ARG A 91 -12.63 2.91 -2.58
C ARG A 91 -12.14 3.31 -1.18
N LEU A 92 -11.98 2.33 -0.30
CA LEU A 92 -11.44 2.57 1.05
C LEU A 92 -9.92 2.59 1.03
N ASP A 93 -9.36 3.46 1.87
CA ASP A 93 -7.93 3.54 2.09
C ASP A 93 -7.40 2.36 2.93
N TYR A 94 -6.11 2.06 2.77
CA TYR A 94 -5.44 1.02 3.53
C TYR A 94 -5.51 1.22 5.04
N ASN A 95 -5.57 2.47 5.53
CA ASN A 95 -5.66 2.75 6.96
C ASN A 95 -7.02 2.38 7.56
N LEU A 96 -8.12 2.45 6.79
CA LEU A 96 -9.42 1.94 7.25
C LEU A 96 -9.41 0.42 7.37
N VAL A 97 -8.76 -0.27 6.43
CA VAL A 97 -8.58 -1.73 6.50
C VAL A 97 -7.68 -2.11 7.67
N ARG A 98 -6.59 -1.38 7.88
CA ARG A 98 -5.69 -1.55 9.03
C ARG A 98 -6.45 -1.35 10.35
N LEU A 99 -7.27 -0.30 10.46
CA LEU A 99 -8.09 -0.02 11.62
C LEU A 99 -9.02 -1.20 11.95
N TYR A 100 -9.71 -1.72 10.95
CA TYR A 100 -10.60 -2.86 11.13
C TYR A 100 -9.85 -4.15 11.50
N ALA A 101 -8.71 -4.42 10.86
CA ALA A 101 -7.87 -5.58 11.17
C ALA A 101 -7.36 -5.55 12.61
N ILE A 102 -6.90 -4.39 13.09
CA ILE A 102 -6.50 -4.19 14.49
C ILE A 102 -7.68 -4.43 15.43
N ASN A 103 -8.85 -3.86 15.15
CA ASN A 103 -10.05 -4.05 15.97
C ASN A 103 -10.45 -5.53 16.07
N LEU A 104 -10.45 -6.26 14.96
CA LEU A 104 -10.76 -7.70 14.96
C LEU A 104 -9.71 -8.50 15.74
N GLN A 105 -8.42 -8.23 15.60
CA GLN A 105 -7.40 -8.92 16.37
C GLN A 105 -7.51 -8.63 17.87
N MET A 106 -7.87 -7.40 18.26
CA MET A 106 -8.16 -7.07 19.66
C MET A 106 -9.34 -7.88 20.20
N LYS A 107 -10.41 -8.03 19.39
CA LYS A 107 -11.55 -8.90 19.71
C LYS A 107 -11.11 -10.36 19.89
N ILE A 108 -10.31 -10.88 18.96
CA ILE A 108 -9.75 -12.25 19.01
C ILE A 108 -8.89 -12.44 20.28
N ASN A 109 -8.08 -11.46 20.67
CA ASN A 109 -7.27 -11.55 21.89
C ASN A 109 -8.13 -11.65 23.15
N ARG A 110 -9.26 -10.93 23.17
CA ARG A 110 -10.22 -10.92 24.28
C ARG A 110 -11.04 -12.21 24.34
N GLU A 111 -11.57 -12.65 23.21
CA GLU A 111 -12.55 -13.74 23.12
C GLU A 111 -11.92 -15.11 22.87
N ARG A 112 -10.66 -15.12 22.43
CA ARG A 112 -9.80 -16.29 22.22
C ARG A 112 -10.45 -17.41 21.37
N PRO A 113 -11.03 -17.12 20.19
CA PRO A 113 -11.52 -18.16 19.29
C PRO A 113 -10.35 -19.10 18.89
N PRO A 114 -10.58 -20.41 18.77
CA PRO A 114 -9.51 -21.41 18.89
C PRO A 114 -8.47 -21.41 17.76
N HIS A 115 -8.81 -20.99 16.53
CA HIS A 115 -7.97 -21.29 15.36
C HIS A 115 -7.64 -20.10 14.45
N ILE A 116 -8.05 -18.88 14.81
CA ILE A 116 -7.87 -17.70 13.95
C ILE A 116 -7.01 -16.59 14.58
N ALA A 117 -6.30 -15.86 13.73
CA ALA A 117 -5.66 -14.58 14.03
C ALA A 117 -5.72 -13.66 12.79
N VAL A 118 -5.65 -12.36 13.00
CA VAL A 118 -5.65 -11.29 11.99
C VAL A 118 -4.36 -10.49 12.13
N ALA A 119 -3.54 -10.49 11.09
CA ALA A 119 -2.29 -9.75 11.06
C ALA A 119 -2.50 -8.27 10.71
N ASP A 120 -1.68 -7.39 11.30
CA ASP A 120 -1.63 -5.97 10.97
C ASP A 120 -1.07 -5.80 9.54
N PRO A 121 -1.84 -5.22 8.60
CA PRO A 121 -1.42 -5.10 7.20
C PRO A 121 -0.42 -3.97 6.95
N TYR A 122 0.10 -3.28 7.98
CA TYR A 122 0.96 -2.09 7.83
C TYR A 122 2.05 -2.24 6.77
N TYR A 123 2.83 -3.33 6.82
CA TYR A 123 3.94 -3.59 5.92
C TYR A 123 3.53 -4.15 4.55
N MET A 124 2.27 -4.57 4.39
CA MET A 124 1.83 -5.36 3.24
C MET A 124 1.30 -4.51 2.08
N ARG A 125 1.95 -3.36 1.85
CA ARG A 125 1.76 -2.52 0.66
C ARG A 125 2.87 -2.77 -0.34
N ASP A 126 2.55 -2.92 -1.63
CA ASP A 126 3.54 -3.34 -2.63
C ASP A 126 4.74 -2.37 -2.75
N SER A 127 4.51 -1.05 -2.61
CA SER A 127 5.55 -0.02 -2.55
C SER A 127 6.58 -0.26 -1.45
N GLN A 128 6.16 -0.85 -0.33
CA GLN A 128 6.97 -1.12 0.85
C GLN A 128 7.77 -2.42 0.75
N LEU A 129 7.47 -3.28 -0.23
CA LEU A 129 8.04 -4.62 -0.36
C LEU A 129 9.12 -4.70 -1.46
N GLN A 130 9.75 -3.58 -1.81
CA GLN A 130 10.84 -3.53 -2.79
C GLN A 130 12.01 -4.40 -2.36
N ASP A 131 12.58 -5.14 -3.32
CA ASP A 131 13.74 -6.01 -3.07
C ASP A 131 14.91 -5.22 -2.50
N GLY A 132 15.51 -5.76 -1.44
CA GLY A 132 16.61 -5.12 -0.70
C GLY A 132 16.21 -3.95 0.20
N SER A 133 14.94 -3.55 0.25
CA SER A 133 14.50 -2.49 1.17
C SER A 133 14.45 -2.97 2.63
N SER A 134 14.74 -2.06 3.56
CA SER A 134 14.62 -2.33 5.00
C SER A 134 13.18 -2.68 5.40
N THR A 135 12.19 -2.03 4.78
CA THR A 135 10.77 -2.27 5.04
C THR A 135 10.36 -3.68 4.66
N ARG A 136 10.84 -4.21 3.53
CA ARG A 136 10.65 -5.62 3.16
C ARG A 136 11.25 -6.57 4.20
N THR A 137 12.46 -6.30 4.70
CA THR A 137 13.07 -7.10 5.77
C THR A 137 12.24 -7.08 7.06
N LYS A 138 11.69 -5.92 7.42
CA LYS A 138 10.78 -5.78 8.56
C LYS A 138 9.47 -6.56 8.34
N ALA A 139 8.91 -6.53 7.13
CA ALA A 139 7.72 -7.30 6.77
C ALA A 139 7.92 -8.80 6.98
N VAL A 140 9.05 -9.35 6.49
CA VAL A 140 9.41 -10.77 6.65
C VAL A 140 9.51 -11.12 8.14
N ARG A 141 10.27 -10.34 8.92
CA ARG A 141 10.44 -10.57 10.36
C ARG A 141 9.14 -10.47 11.14
N TYR A 142 8.29 -9.50 10.80
CA TYR A 142 6.98 -9.34 11.41
C TYR A 142 6.11 -10.57 11.18
N LEU A 143 5.94 -11.00 9.93
CA LEU A 143 5.09 -12.15 9.60
C LEU A 143 5.63 -13.46 10.17
N GLU A 144 6.95 -13.64 10.16
CA GLU A 144 7.61 -14.77 10.82
C GLU A 144 7.26 -14.82 12.32
N SER A 145 7.47 -13.71 13.03
CA SER A 145 7.17 -13.60 14.46
C SER A 145 5.68 -13.81 14.72
N PHE A 146 4.82 -13.23 13.87
CA PHE A 146 3.37 -13.36 13.98
C PHE A 146 2.90 -14.81 13.82
N MET A 147 3.46 -15.55 12.85
CA MET A 147 3.19 -16.98 12.67
C MET A 147 3.67 -17.80 13.87
N LEU A 148 4.84 -17.50 14.45
CA LEU A 148 5.37 -18.20 15.63
C LEU A 148 4.51 -17.96 16.88
N MET A 149 4.08 -16.71 17.12
CA MET A 149 3.16 -16.38 18.24
C MET A 149 1.81 -17.07 18.09
N ASN A 150 1.36 -17.25 16.85
CA ASN A 150 0.08 -17.87 16.53
C ASN A 150 0.24 -19.32 16.05
N LYS A 151 1.30 -20.03 16.43
CA LYS A 151 1.59 -21.41 15.96
C LYS A 151 0.46 -22.42 16.26
N GLU A 152 -0.32 -22.16 17.30
CA GLU A 152 -1.48 -23.00 17.65
C GLU A 152 -2.70 -22.69 16.78
N LYS A 153 -2.76 -21.49 16.19
CA LYS A 153 -3.78 -21.10 15.23
C LYS A 153 -3.47 -21.73 13.87
N ASN A 154 -4.51 -22.17 13.20
CA ASN A 154 -4.40 -22.82 11.90
C ASN A 154 -4.62 -21.85 10.74
N THR A 155 -5.22 -20.68 11.04
CA THR A 155 -5.66 -19.69 10.05
C THR A 155 -5.19 -18.30 10.47
N ILE A 156 -4.39 -17.64 9.62
CA ILE A 156 -4.00 -16.24 9.76
C ILE A 156 -4.60 -15.46 8.60
N LEU A 157 -5.38 -14.43 8.91
CA LEU A 157 -5.97 -13.52 7.95
C LEU A 157 -5.03 -12.33 7.73
N LEU A 158 -4.60 -12.12 6.49
CA LEU A 158 -3.65 -11.07 6.12
C LEU A 158 -4.19 -10.22 4.97
N PRO A 159 -4.72 -9.01 5.24
CA PRO A 159 -5.01 -8.05 4.20
C PRO A 159 -3.73 -7.58 3.53
N VAL A 160 -3.73 -7.46 2.20
CA VAL A 160 -2.58 -6.98 1.41
C VAL A 160 -3.01 -5.98 0.34
N PHE A 161 -2.08 -5.13 -0.08
CA PHE A 161 -2.30 -4.08 -1.07
C PHE A 161 -1.35 -4.22 -2.27
N PRO A 162 -1.64 -5.14 -3.21
CA PRO A 162 -0.85 -5.26 -4.42
C PRO A 162 -0.95 -3.99 -5.27
N GLU A 163 0.18 -3.60 -5.87
CA GLU A 163 0.34 -2.40 -6.70
C GLU A 163 -0.07 -1.09 -5.99
N ASP A 164 -0.17 -1.09 -4.65
CA ASP A 164 -0.72 0.00 -3.82
C ASP A 164 -2.13 0.47 -4.25
N LYS A 165 -2.79 -0.34 -5.08
CA LYS A 165 -4.03 0.03 -5.77
C LYS A 165 -5.19 -0.87 -5.35
N TYR A 166 -4.95 -2.16 -5.29
CA TYR A 166 -6.02 -3.12 -5.00
C TYR A 166 -5.92 -3.57 -3.55
N CYS A 167 -6.98 -4.19 -3.06
CA CYS A 167 -6.99 -4.88 -1.77
C CYS A 167 -7.33 -6.34 -2.02
N THR A 168 -6.63 -7.24 -1.33
CA THR A 168 -6.88 -8.69 -1.39
C THR A 168 -6.70 -9.25 0.01
N LEU A 169 -7.54 -10.19 0.43
CA LEU A 169 -7.33 -10.95 1.66
C LEU A 169 -6.53 -12.20 1.32
N ILE A 170 -5.42 -12.44 2.03
CA ILE A 170 -4.70 -13.71 1.97
C ILE A 170 -4.97 -14.48 3.24
N ILE A 171 -5.42 -15.73 3.10
CA ILE A 171 -5.48 -16.68 4.20
C ILE A 171 -4.20 -17.49 4.19
N LEU A 172 -3.43 -17.35 5.26
CA LEU A 172 -2.22 -18.11 5.51
C LEU A 172 -2.53 -19.26 6.45
N CYS A 173 -2.14 -20.46 6.05
CA CYS A 173 -2.20 -21.65 6.88
C CYS A 173 -0.77 -22.21 7.01
N PRO A 174 0.06 -21.70 7.95
CA PRO A 174 1.49 -22.03 8.03
C PRO A 174 1.76 -23.53 8.16
N LYS A 175 0.94 -24.25 8.95
CA LYS A 175 1.08 -25.70 9.16
C LYS A 175 0.99 -26.54 7.88
N TRP A 176 0.32 -26.01 6.85
CA TRP A 176 0.19 -26.67 5.54
C TRP A 176 0.90 -25.91 4.42
N SER A 177 1.76 -24.94 4.78
CA SER A 177 2.46 -24.08 3.83
C SER A 177 1.53 -23.56 2.73
N LEU A 178 0.30 -23.14 3.08
CA LEU A 178 -0.72 -22.74 2.12
C LEU A 178 -1.05 -21.25 2.24
N ALA A 179 -1.14 -20.57 1.09
CA ALA A 179 -1.59 -19.18 1.00
C ALA A 179 -2.72 -19.08 -0.05
N GLN A 180 -3.95 -18.81 0.40
CA GLN A 180 -5.13 -18.68 -0.45
C GLN A 180 -5.52 -17.21 -0.62
N TYR A 181 -5.72 -16.77 -1.86
CA TYR A 181 -5.99 -15.36 -2.16
C TYR A 181 -7.47 -15.18 -2.46
N PHE A 182 -8.15 -14.42 -1.61
CA PHE A 182 -9.54 -14.01 -1.76
C PHE A 182 -9.55 -12.71 -2.55
N ASP A 183 -9.34 -12.86 -3.86
CA ASP A 183 -9.32 -11.76 -4.81
C ASP A 183 -10.72 -11.54 -5.38
N SER A 184 -11.46 -10.56 -4.86
CA SER A 184 -12.81 -10.26 -5.35
C SER A 184 -12.84 -9.63 -6.74
N SER A 185 -11.69 -9.26 -7.33
CA SER A 185 -11.66 -8.59 -8.62
C SER A 185 -12.24 -9.47 -9.73
N ASN A 186 -13.04 -8.82 -10.57
CA ASN A 186 -13.60 -9.39 -11.80
C ASN A 186 -12.99 -8.65 -12.99
N THR A 187 -11.65 -8.67 -13.05
CA THR A 187 -10.86 -8.00 -14.08
C THR A 187 -10.13 -9.01 -14.93
N THR A 188 -10.04 -8.74 -16.23
CA THR A 188 -9.24 -9.57 -17.17
C THR A 188 -7.74 -9.47 -16.89
N THR A 189 -7.30 -8.37 -16.28
CA THR A 189 -5.91 -8.16 -15.87
C THR A 189 -5.66 -8.81 -14.52
N LYS A 190 -4.67 -9.70 -14.44
CA LYS A 190 -4.22 -10.31 -13.19
C LYS A 190 -3.36 -9.32 -12.41
N LYS A 191 -3.63 -9.20 -11.11
CA LYS A 191 -2.82 -8.38 -10.18
C LYS A 191 -1.41 -8.96 -10.03
N ASP A 192 -0.42 -8.09 -9.85
CA ASP A 192 0.94 -8.51 -9.58
C ASP A 192 1.16 -8.77 -8.08
N TYR A 193 1.47 -10.03 -7.75
CA TYR A 193 1.74 -10.47 -6.37
C TYR A 193 3.21 -10.82 -6.13
N ARG A 194 4.14 -10.55 -7.08
CA ARG A 194 5.53 -11.04 -7.00
C ARG A 194 6.23 -10.68 -5.69
N ARG A 195 6.16 -9.42 -5.26
CA ARG A 195 6.81 -8.96 -4.02
C ARG A 195 6.16 -9.55 -2.77
N ILE A 196 4.82 -9.57 -2.74
CA ILE A 196 4.05 -10.17 -1.64
C ILE A 196 4.41 -11.65 -1.49
N ARG A 197 4.45 -12.43 -2.57
CA ARG A 197 4.86 -13.84 -2.55
C ARG A 197 6.28 -14.00 -2.01
N GLY A 198 7.22 -13.18 -2.48
CA GLY A 198 8.60 -13.20 -2.01
C GLY A 198 8.75 -12.95 -0.51
N VAL A 199 7.91 -12.10 0.08
CA VAL A 199 7.89 -11.87 1.53
C VAL A 199 7.31 -13.07 2.27
N LEU A 200 6.18 -13.61 1.80
CA LEU A 200 5.53 -14.77 2.41
C LEU A 200 6.44 -16.01 2.40
N ASP A 201 7.07 -16.31 1.26
CA ASP A 201 7.98 -17.44 1.09
C ASP A 201 9.21 -17.35 2.01
N GLU A 202 9.74 -16.14 2.22
CA GLU A 202 10.83 -15.94 3.17
C GLU A 202 10.37 -16.06 4.62
N ALA A 203 9.18 -15.55 4.95
CA ALA A 203 8.64 -15.61 6.30
C ALA A 203 8.37 -17.06 6.73
N ILE A 204 7.83 -17.93 5.85
CA ILE A 204 7.60 -19.35 6.21
C ILE A 204 8.91 -20.13 6.35
N LEU A 205 9.94 -19.76 5.59
CA LEU A 205 11.29 -20.30 5.77
C LEU A 205 11.87 -19.91 7.14
N GLY A 206 11.68 -18.66 7.57
CA GLY A 206 12.04 -18.21 8.92
C GLY A 206 11.26 -18.96 10.01
N TYR A 207 9.94 -19.08 9.84
CA TYR A 207 9.04 -19.79 10.75
C TYR A 207 9.52 -21.24 10.97
N SER A 208 9.81 -21.96 9.88
CA SER A 208 10.35 -23.33 9.96
C SER A 208 11.67 -23.41 10.73
N LYS A 209 12.61 -22.49 10.46
CA LYS A 209 13.91 -22.47 11.13
C LYS A 209 13.83 -22.16 12.62
N ASN A 210 12.81 -21.40 13.03
CA ASN A 210 12.67 -20.87 14.38
C ASN A 210 11.59 -21.60 15.21
N GLY A 211 11.36 -22.88 14.93
CA GLY A 211 10.53 -23.76 15.75
C GLY A 211 9.05 -23.82 15.35
N GLY A 212 8.70 -23.28 14.18
CA GLY A 212 7.40 -23.44 13.57
C GLY A 212 7.11 -24.90 13.20
N THR A 213 5.89 -25.36 13.47
CA THR A 213 5.47 -26.74 13.22
C THR A 213 4.66 -26.86 11.94
N PHE A 214 4.78 -28.02 11.28
CA PHE A 214 3.98 -28.41 10.13
C PHE A 214 3.13 -29.64 10.44
N ASP A 215 1.97 -29.74 9.81
CA ASP A 215 1.21 -30.98 9.80
C ASP A 215 1.94 -32.05 8.97
N LYS A 216 1.60 -33.33 9.13
CA LYS A 216 2.27 -34.43 8.41
C LYS A 216 2.21 -34.19 6.91
N LYS A 217 3.38 -34.00 6.27
CA LYS A 217 3.53 -33.65 4.83
C LYS A 217 2.90 -32.30 4.44
N GLY A 218 2.68 -31.40 5.40
CA GLY A 218 2.18 -30.04 5.17
C GLY A 218 3.25 -29.06 4.66
N GLU A 219 4.52 -29.46 4.63
CA GLU A 219 5.58 -28.66 4.04
C GLU A 219 5.44 -28.59 2.51
N PHE A 220 5.49 -27.40 1.95
CA PHE A 220 5.56 -27.20 0.51
C PHE A 220 6.95 -26.74 0.08
N VAL A 221 7.65 -27.60 -0.65
CA VAL A 221 8.92 -27.25 -1.28
C VAL A 221 8.66 -26.77 -2.70
N ARG A 222 9.06 -25.53 -2.98
CA ARG A 222 8.85 -24.91 -4.28
C ARG A 222 9.64 -25.65 -5.37
N PRO A 223 9.00 -26.03 -6.51
CA PRO A 223 9.66 -26.84 -7.54
C PRO A 223 10.86 -26.17 -8.21
N ASP A 224 10.83 -24.84 -8.32
CA ASP A 224 11.81 -23.99 -9.01
C ASP A 224 13.07 -23.72 -8.17
N THR A 225 12.90 -23.42 -6.89
CA THR A 225 14.00 -23.05 -5.98
C THR A 225 14.47 -24.18 -5.08
N LYS A 226 13.69 -25.27 -4.98
CA LYS A 226 13.88 -26.37 -4.01
C LYS A 226 13.94 -25.90 -2.55
N LYS A 227 13.36 -24.74 -2.26
CA LYS A 227 13.26 -24.16 -0.92
C LYS A 227 11.82 -24.27 -0.42
N LEU A 228 11.66 -24.36 0.90
CA LEU A 228 10.37 -24.17 1.54
C LEU A 228 9.76 -22.83 1.10
N GLY A 229 8.45 -22.83 0.90
CA GLY A 229 7.66 -21.66 0.55
C GLY A 229 6.18 -21.96 0.74
N PHE A 230 5.32 -21.00 0.44
CA PHE A 230 3.89 -21.21 0.40
C PHE A 230 3.46 -21.76 -0.96
N LYS A 231 2.53 -22.71 -0.94
CA LYS A 231 1.69 -23.02 -2.10
C LYS A 231 0.70 -21.87 -2.28
N HIS A 232 0.96 -21.00 -3.25
CA HIS A 232 0.09 -19.87 -3.56
C HIS A 232 -1.08 -20.29 -4.45
N VAL A 233 -2.31 -20.17 -3.92
CA VAL A 233 -3.56 -20.41 -4.66
C VAL A 233 -4.21 -19.06 -4.93
N ILE A 234 -3.95 -18.50 -6.12
CA ILE A 234 -4.42 -17.14 -6.49
C ILE A 234 -5.83 -17.09 -7.07
N ASP A 235 -6.29 -18.18 -7.66
CA ASP A 235 -7.61 -18.27 -8.31
C ASP A 235 -8.63 -18.96 -7.36
N PHE A 236 -8.55 -18.67 -6.05
CA PHE A 236 -9.46 -19.26 -5.06
C PHE A 236 -10.89 -18.72 -5.27
N PRO A 237 -11.93 -19.58 -5.21
CA PRO A 237 -13.31 -19.13 -5.35
C PRO A 237 -13.73 -18.28 -4.15
N CYS A 238 -13.96 -17.00 -4.37
CA CYS A 238 -14.54 -16.07 -3.41
C CYS A 238 -15.60 -15.22 -4.12
N ILE A 239 -16.39 -14.48 -3.34
CA ILE A 239 -17.38 -13.54 -3.87
C ILE A 239 -16.67 -12.52 -4.77
N LYS A 240 -17.20 -12.32 -5.97
CA LYS A 240 -16.64 -11.41 -6.98
C LYS A 240 -17.44 -10.13 -7.03
N GLN A 241 -16.73 -9.01 -7.18
CA GLN A 241 -17.37 -7.73 -7.41
C GLN A 241 -17.90 -7.61 -8.85
N PRO A 242 -18.92 -6.78 -9.10
CA PRO A 242 -19.33 -6.43 -10.46
C PRO A 242 -18.15 -5.85 -11.27
N ALA A 243 -18.16 -6.07 -12.59
CA ALA A 243 -17.14 -5.53 -13.47
C ALA A 243 -17.03 -4.00 -13.33
N GLY A 244 -15.80 -3.49 -13.15
CA GLY A 244 -15.55 -2.05 -12.97
C GLY A 244 -15.78 -1.51 -11.56
N SER A 245 -16.21 -2.34 -10.60
CA SER A 245 -16.28 -1.95 -9.19
C SER A 245 -14.90 -1.62 -8.60
N ILE A 246 -14.89 -0.71 -7.61
CA ILE A 246 -13.70 -0.24 -6.88
C ILE A 246 -13.78 -0.57 -5.38
N LYS A 247 -14.59 -1.58 -5.04
CA LYS A 247 -14.99 -1.90 -3.67
C LYS A 247 -14.17 -3.04 -3.07
N GLU A 248 -13.00 -3.40 -3.62
CA GLU A 248 -12.22 -4.55 -3.18
C GLU A 248 -11.99 -4.56 -1.66
N ALA A 249 -11.72 -3.39 -1.06
CA ALA A 249 -11.56 -3.26 0.38
C ALA A 249 -12.82 -3.66 1.15
N PHE A 250 -14.03 -3.29 0.73
CA PHE A 250 -15.27 -3.73 1.36
C PHE A 250 -15.42 -5.26 1.33
N TYR A 251 -15.09 -5.90 0.20
CA TYR A 251 -15.08 -7.38 0.12
C TYR A 251 -14.03 -8.01 1.05
N VAL A 252 -12.86 -7.38 1.20
CA VAL A 252 -11.85 -7.83 2.18
C VAL A 252 -12.37 -7.70 3.61
N LEU A 253 -13.02 -6.59 3.98
CA LEU A 253 -13.63 -6.41 5.30
C LEU A 253 -14.75 -7.43 5.56
N HIS A 254 -15.59 -7.69 4.55
CA HIS A 254 -16.63 -8.71 4.60
C HIS A 254 -16.04 -10.10 4.87
N HIS A 255 -15.00 -10.50 4.13
CA HIS A 255 -14.36 -11.79 4.35
C HIS A 255 -13.66 -11.86 5.72
N LEU A 256 -12.95 -10.80 6.14
CA LEU A 256 -12.36 -10.72 7.48
C LEU A 256 -13.41 -10.96 8.57
N LYS A 257 -14.53 -10.26 8.49
CA LYS A 257 -15.67 -10.41 9.41
C LYS A 257 -16.19 -11.84 9.41
N GLY A 258 -16.50 -12.38 8.24
CA GLY A 258 -17.07 -13.73 8.11
C GLY A 258 -16.18 -14.81 8.73
N PHE A 259 -14.88 -14.80 8.45
CA PHE A 259 -13.96 -15.77 9.05
C PHE A 259 -13.87 -15.67 10.59
N VAL A 260 -13.93 -14.46 11.13
CA VAL A 260 -13.91 -14.26 12.59
C VAL A 260 -15.22 -14.73 13.23
N GLU A 261 -16.36 -14.40 12.62
CA GLU A 261 -17.68 -14.86 13.07
C GLU A 261 -17.81 -16.40 13.00
N ASP A 262 -17.29 -17.03 11.94
CA ASP A 262 -17.25 -18.49 11.81
C ASP A 262 -16.40 -19.13 12.93
N ALA A 263 -15.25 -18.53 13.25
CA ALA A 263 -14.38 -19.00 14.32
C ALA A 263 -15.06 -18.91 15.70
N GLU A 264 -15.83 -17.85 15.93
CA GLU A 264 -16.67 -17.68 17.12
C GLU A 264 -17.81 -18.72 17.15
N MET A 265 -18.50 -18.92 16.03
CA MET A 265 -19.59 -19.92 15.94
C MET A 265 -19.09 -21.35 16.17
N MET A 266 -17.90 -21.69 15.68
CA MET A 266 -17.27 -22.98 15.95
C MET A 266 -16.95 -23.19 17.43
N SER A 267 -16.83 -22.11 18.22
CA SER A 267 -16.63 -22.17 19.66
C SER A 267 -17.92 -22.46 20.43
N LEU A 268 -19.09 -22.36 19.78
CA LEU A 268 -20.39 -22.68 20.37
C LEU A 268 -20.68 -24.19 20.34
N PRO A 269 -21.44 -24.72 21.32
CA PRO A 269 -21.99 -26.06 21.26
C PRO A 269 -22.79 -26.27 19.97
N PRO A 270 -22.78 -27.48 19.36
CA PRO A 270 -23.50 -27.75 18.11
C PRO A 270 -24.97 -27.33 18.12
N SER A 271 -25.65 -27.46 19.25
CA SER A 271 -27.06 -27.07 19.45
C SER A 271 -27.33 -25.55 19.41
N LYS A 272 -26.29 -24.72 19.48
CA LYS A 272 -26.37 -23.25 19.44
C LYS A 272 -25.79 -22.65 18.16
N ARG A 273 -25.39 -23.49 17.20
CA ARG A 273 -24.89 -23.04 15.89
C ARG A 273 -26.09 -22.77 14.99
N ASP A 274 -26.10 -21.63 14.33
CA ASP A 274 -27.14 -21.25 13.39
C ASP A 274 -26.83 -21.83 12.00
N PRO A 275 -27.59 -22.84 11.51
CA PRO A 275 -27.31 -23.49 10.23
C PRO A 275 -27.47 -22.55 9.02
N ILE A 276 -28.33 -21.52 9.14
CA ILE A 276 -28.61 -20.58 8.05
C ILE A 276 -27.40 -19.66 7.83
N LYS A 277 -26.71 -19.27 8.90
CA LYS A 277 -25.46 -18.53 8.77
C LYS A 277 -24.32 -19.37 8.18
N MET A 278 -24.46 -20.70 8.17
CA MET A 278 -23.46 -21.60 7.59
C MET A 278 -23.71 -21.95 6.11
N SER A 279 -24.87 -21.62 5.53
CA SER A 279 -25.23 -22.06 4.17
C SER A 279 -24.61 -21.25 3.03
N GLY A 280 -23.90 -20.15 3.33
CA GLY A 280 -22.93 -19.50 2.44
C GLY A 280 -23.45 -18.82 1.16
N GLU A 281 -24.74 -18.92 0.84
CA GLU A 281 -25.36 -18.16 -0.23
C GLU A 281 -25.62 -16.72 0.24
N ILE A 282 -25.05 -15.76 -0.46
CA ILE A 282 -25.24 -14.32 -0.21
C ILE A 282 -25.61 -13.65 -1.53
N ASN A 283 -26.72 -12.91 -1.53
CA ASN A 283 -27.14 -12.15 -2.70
C ASN A 283 -26.57 -10.71 -2.65
N ASP A 284 -26.82 -9.94 -3.72
CA ASP A 284 -26.33 -8.56 -3.82
C ASP A 284 -26.94 -7.62 -2.77
N ASP A 285 -28.18 -7.85 -2.33
CA ASP A 285 -28.85 -7.04 -1.31
C ASP A 285 -28.28 -7.32 0.08
N ASP A 286 -28.03 -8.59 0.41
CA ASP A 286 -27.36 -9.00 1.64
C ASP A 286 -25.94 -8.40 1.71
N LEU A 287 -25.21 -8.37 0.58
CA LEU A 287 -23.90 -7.73 0.50
C LEU A 287 -23.97 -6.22 0.70
N ARG A 288 -24.99 -5.55 0.15
CA ARG A 288 -25.20 -4.11 0.38
C ARG A 288 -25.49 -3.83 1.85
N GLU A 289 -26.32 -4.64 2.47
CA GLU A 289 -26.62 -4.53 3.90
C GLU A 289 -25.37 -4.77 4.75
N ASP A 290 -24.56 -5.78 4.40
CA ASP A 290 -23.31 -6.05 5.12
C ASP A 290 -22.30 -4.91 4.96
N PHE A 291 -22.20 -4.32 3.76
CA PHE A 291 -21.36 -3.14 3.55
C PHE A 291 -21.84 -1.95 4.38
N HIS A 292 -23.16 -1.76 4.53
CA HIS A 292 -23.70 -0.76 5.45
C HIS A 292 -23.34 -1.08 6.90
N ARG A 293 -23.47 -2.33 7.35
CA ARG A 293 -23.06 -2.75 8.69
C ARG A 293 -21.55 -2.53 8.92
N LEU A 294 -20.72 -2.68 7.91
CA LEU A 294 -19.29 -2.35 7.97
C LEU A 294 -19.05 -0.84 8.08
N GLN A 295 -19.81 0.00 7.38
CA GLN A 295 -19.77 1.46 7.55
C GLN A 295 -20.10 1.86 9.00
N VAL A 296 -21.18 1.29 9.54
CA VAL A 296 -21.60 1.50 10.93
C VAL A 296 -20.50 1.05 11.89
N LYS A 297 -19.92 -0.14 11.68
CA LYS A 297 -18.90 -0.68 12.57
C LYS A 297 -17.61 0.14 12.56
N LEU A 298 -17.13 0.55 11.39
CA LEU A 298 -15.96 1.44 11.30
C LEU A 298 -16.24 2.79 11.95
N SER A 299 -17.46 3.32 11.82
CA SER A 299 -17.87 4.56 12.49
C SER A 299 -17.87 4.40 14.01
N GLU A 300 -18.36 3.27 14.51
CA GLU A 300 -18.32 2.91 15.94
C GLU A 300 -16.89 2.91 16.46
N ILE A 301 -15.96 2.26 15.74
CA ILE A 301 -14.53 2.20 16.12
C ILE A 301 -13.94 3.63 16.15
N ILE A 302 -14.20 4.46 15.15
CA ILE A 302 -13.65 5.83 15.12
C ILE A 302 -14.21 6.68 16.26
N VAL A 303 -15.51 6.58 16.54
CA VAL A 303 -16.16 7.36 17.61
C VAL A 303 -15.73 6.90 18.99
N HIS A 304 -15.79 5.59 19.26
CA HIS A 304 -15.62 5.05 20.60
C HIS A 304 -14.17 4.68 20.94
N ASP A 305 -13.40 4.16 19.98
CA ASP A 305 -12.04 3.68 20.25
C ASP A 305 -10.97 4.70 19.87
N VAL A 306 -11.19 5.50 18.82
CA VAL A 306 -10.18 6.46 18.31
C VAL A 306 -10.38 7.86 18.88
N SER A 307 -11.62 8.36 18.92
CA SER A 307 -11.91 9.76 19.27
C SER A 307 -12.18 9.99 20.76
N ASN A 308 -12.63 8.96 21.46
CA ASN A 308 -12.96 9.05 22.88
C ASN A 308 -11.71 8.81 23.74
N ALA A 309 -11.50 9.63 24.78
CA ALA A 309 -10.35 9.50 25.68
C ALA A 309 -10.25 8.15 26.42
N SER A 310 -11.38 7.44 26.60
CA SER A 310 -11.39 6.08 27.16
C SER A 310 -11.19 4.98 26.11
N GLY A 311 -11.08 5.35 24.84
CA GLY A 311 -10.94 4.43 23.71
C GLY A 311 -9.58 3.75 23.67
N LEU A 312 -9.55 2.49 23.23
CA LEU A 312 -8.32 1.69 23.20
C LEU A 312 -7.32 2.12 22.12
N LEU A 313 -7.76 2.91 21.15
CA LEU A 313 -6.98 3.41 20.03
C LEU A 313 -6.77 4.93 20.12
N TYR A 314 -7.11 5.52 21.27
CA TYR A 314 -7.06 6.96 21.49
C TYR A 314 -5.63 7.47 21.57
N GLN A 315 -5.34 8.51 20.78
CA GLN A 315 -4.07 9.21 20.84
C GLN A 315 -4.16 10.39 21.82
N LEU A 316 -3.57 10.23 23.02
CA LEU A 316 -3.66 11.18 24.13
C LEU A 316 -3.23 12.61 23.79
N ARG A 317 -2.22 12.76 22.93
CA ARG A 317 -1.70 14.07 22.53
C ARG A 317 -1.93 14.27 21.04
N GLY A 318 -2.66 15.33 20.70
CA GLY A 318 -2.74 15.81 19.33
C GLY A 318 -1.34 16.06 18.75
N LEU A 319 -1.13 15.64 17.51
CA LEU A 319 0.13 15.84 16.80
C LEU A 319 0.10 17.18 16.08
N CYS A 320 1.21 17.92 16.12
CA CYS A 320 1.31 19.14 15.33
C CYS A 320 1.49 18.80 13.85
N LYS A 321 1.19 19.76 12.98
CA LYS A 321 1.27 19.62 11.52
C LYS A 321 2.57 18.97 11.03
N ARG A 322 3.71 19.43 11.57
CA ARG A 322 5.06 18.93 11.27
C ARG A 322 5.30 17.49 11.72
N ASP A 323 4.68 17.05 12.82
CA ASP A 323 4.83 15.67 13.29
C ASP A 323 4.01 14.72 12.39
N ILE A 324 2.84 15.17 11.93
CA ILE A 324 2.01 14.44 10.96
C ILE A 324 2.75 14.32 9.62
N GLU A 325 3.12 15.45 9.02
CA GLU A 325 4.44 15.70 8.42
C GLU A 325 5.38 14.52 8.26
N GLU A 326 6.28 14.48 9.23
CA GLU A 326 7.40 13.57 9.27
C GLU A 326 6.96 12.11 9.31
N ARG A 327 5.85 11.81 10.01
CA ARG A 327 5.31 10.45 10.09
C ARG A 327 4.82 9.95 8.74
N LEU A 328 3.99 10.72 8.03
CA LEU A 328 3.50 10.35 6.71
C LEU A 328 4.66 10.09 5.74
N HIS A 329 5.67 10.96 5.76
CA HIS A 329 6.88 10.78 4.94
C HIS A 329 7.61 9.47 5.26
N ARG A 330 7.86 9.19 6.55
CA ARG A 330 8.56 7.98 6.99
C ARG A 330 7.76 6.70 6.80
N GLN A 331 6.43 6.79 6.82
CA GLN A 331 5.52 5.68 6.50
C GLN A 331 5.42 5.41 4.99
N GLY A 332 5.92 6.33 4.15
CA GLY A 332 5.71 6.29 2.70
C GLY A 332 4.25 6.52 2.32
N ASP A 333 3.51 7.27 3.13
CA ASP A 333 2.14 7.69 2.85
C ASP A 333 2.17 9.02 2.09
N GLY A 334 2.06 8.94 0.77
CA GLY A 334 2.03 10.10 -0.13
C GLY A 334 0.62 10.49 -0.60
N ARG A 335 -0.44 10.07 0.12
CA ARG A 335 -1.82 10.39 -0.25
C ARG A 335 -2.07 11.89 -0.26
N THR A 336 -2.95 12.35 -1.13
CA THR A 336 -3.37 13.75 -1.16
C THR A 336 -4.42 14.01 -0.08
N TRP A 337 -4.31 15.12 0.64
CA TRP A 337 -5.27 15.49 1.69
C TRP A 337 -6.10 16.70 1.26
N THR A 338 -7.35 16.75 1.72
CA THR A 338 -8.18 17.94 1.56
C THR A 338 -7.53 19.11 2.32
N THR A 339 -7.15 20.18 1.61
CA THR A 339 -6.63 21.41 2.21
C THR A 339 -7.63 22.56 2.04
N LYS A 340 -7.48 23.63 2.83
CA LYS A 340 -8.27 24.87 2.74
C LYS A 340 -8.30 25.51 1.33
N ALA A 341 -7.33 25.14 0.47
CA ALA A 341 -7.22 25.63 -0.91
C ALA A 341 -7.86 24.71 -1.97
N LEU A 342 -8.56 23.63 -1.57
CA LEU A 342 -9.00 22.51 -2.42
C LEU A 342 -7.83 21.81 -3.13
N TYR A 343 -7.65 20.51 -2.85
CA TYR A 343 -6.77 19.59 -3.58
C TYR A 343 -5.36 20.10 -3.92
N LYS A 344 -4.53 20.31 -2.89
CA LYS A 344 -3.07 20.24 -3.07
C LYS A 344 -2.57 18.91 -2.49
N PRO A 345 -1.76 18.12 -3.22
CA PRO A 345 -1.10 16.95 -2.66
C PRO A 345 -0.36 17.36 -1.39
N PHE A 346 -0.56 16.59 -0.32
CA PHE A 346 0.02 16.89 0.97
C PHE A 346 0.71 15.65 1.58
N PRO A 347 1.98 15.68 2.01
CA PRO A 347 2.90 16.79 1.85
C PRO A 347 2.97 17.25 0.39
N GLU A 348 3.20 18.55 0.17
CA GLU A 348 3.59 19.01 -1.15
C GLU A 348 4.68 18.03 -1.59
N PRO A 349 4.55 17.35 -2.74
CA PRO A 349 5.56 16.42 -3.20
C PRO A 349 6.87 17.15 -3.03
N LEU A 350 7.80 16.59 -2.22
CA LEU A 350 9.07 17.25 -1.90
C LEU A 350 9.51 17.95 -3.17
N LYS A 351 9.47 19.29 -3.19
CA LYS A 351 9.92 20.05 -4.36
C LYS A 351 11.27 19.46 -4.60
N LYS A 352 11.42 18.70 -5.69
CA LYS A 352 12.69 18.10 -6.00
C LYS A 352 13.64 19.28 -5.93
N LYS A 353 14.81 19.12 -5.31
CA LYS A 353 15.87 20.15 -5.33
C LYS A 353 16.19 20.67 -6.75
N ASP A 354 15.59 20.05 -7.77
CA ASP A 354 15.55 20.38 -9.17
C ASP A 354 14.68 21.60 -9.57
N ASP A 355 13.72 22.06 -8.76
CA ASP A 355 12.75 23.11 -9.18
C ASP A 355 13.21 24.58 -8.98
N VAL A 356 14.43 24.81 -8.49
CA VAL A 356 14.99 26.18 -8.33
C VAL A 356 16.14 26.48 -9.31
N LEU A 357 16.58 25.54 -10.14
CA LEU A 357 17.68 25.79 -11.08
C LEU A 357 17.31 25.32 -12.49
N ARG A 358 17.08 26.28 -13.39
CA ARG A 358 17.10 26.08 -14.86
C ARG A 358 18.32 25.23 -15.24
N ARG A 359 18.12 23.94 -15.47
CA ARG A 359 19.19 23.01 -15.85
C ARG A 359 19.34 22.96 -17.37
N VAL A 360 20.50 23.37 -17.83
CA VAL A 360 20.96 23.18 -19.22
C VAL A 360 21.44 21.73 -19.39
N ARG A 361 20.98 21.04 -20.44
CA ARG A 361 21.12 19.58 -20.63
C ARG A 361 21.98 19.27 -21.85
N GLY A 362 23.00 18.43 -21.69
CA GLY A 362 23.81 17.90 -22.79
C GLY A 362 23.27 16.56 -23.28
N ALA A 363 23.18 16.38 -24.60
CA ALA A 363 22.78 15.09 -25.19
C ALA A 363 23.71 14.64 -26.32
N GLY A 364 23.88 13.32 -26.44
CA GLY A 364 24.72 12.70 -27.46
C GLY A 364 24.04 11.51 -28.11
N SER A 365 23.67 11.66 -29.39
CA SER A 365 23.33 10.56 -30.32
C SER A 365 24.40 10.42 -31.41
N ARG A 366 24.39 9.33 -32.19
CA ARG A 366 25.35 9.09 -33.28
C ARG A 366 25.32 10.15 -34.39
N SER A 367 24.23 10.91 -34.57
CA SER A 367 24.13 11.94 -35.64
C SER A 367 23.92 13.39 -35.17
N VAL A 368 23.43 13.66 -33.95
CA VAL A 368 23.28 15.04 -33.44
C VAL A 368 23.74 15.10 -31.98
N ARG A 369 24.65 16.04 -31.67
CA ARG A 369 25.26 16.19 -30.32
C ARG A 369 25.39 17.66 -29.96
N GLY A 370 24.93 18.03 -28.77
CA GLY A 370 24.97 19.41 -28.31
C GLY A 370 24.59 19.58 -26.84
N VAL A 371 24.75 20.82 -26.36
CA VAL A 371 24.25 21.29 -25.07
C VAL A 371 23.06 22.19 -25.33
N TYR A 372 21.91 21.81 -24.77
CA TYR A 372 20.60 22.42 -25.01
C TYR A 372 20.10 23.07 -23.72
N GLU A 373 19.53 24.26 -23.82
CA GLU A 373 18.98 24.96 -22.65
C GLU A 373 17.63 24.37 -22.23
N GLU A 374 16.84 23.93 -23.22
CA GLU A 374 15.50 23.39 -22.99
C GLU A 374 15.41 21.89 -23.28
N TRP A 375 14.69 21.18 -22.41
CA TRP A 375 14.51 19.72 -22.53
C TRP A 375 13.74 19.33 -23.80
N GLU A 376 12.75 20.12 -24.19
CA GLU A 376 11.94 19.82 -25.37
C GLU A 376 12.76 19.91 -26.66
N GLU A 377 13.74 20.80 -26.73
CA GLU A 377 14.67 20.89 -27.86
C GLU A 377 15.62 19.68 -27.90
N CYS A 378 16.18 19.32 -26.74
CA CYS A 378 17.00 18.12 -26.56
C CYS A 378 16.23 16.84 -26.94
N LYS A 379 14.99 16.72 -26.49
CA LYS A 379 14.13 15.55 -26.71
C LYS A 379 13.74 15.42 -28.18
N LYS A 380 13.33 16.52 -28.84
CA LYS A 380 13.01 16.52 -30.28
C LYS A 380 14.15 15.96 -31.13
N GLN A 381 15.39 16.34 -30.83
CA GLN A 381 16.55 15.93 -31.63
C GLN A 381 17.03 14.51 -31.33
N VAL A 382 16.91 14.04 -30.08
CA VAL A 382 17.64 12.83 -29.64
C VAL A 382 16.72 11.62 -29.44
N HIS A 383 15.42 11.81 -29.14
CA HIS A 383 14.50 10.69 -28.84
C HIS A 383 14.30 9.70 -29.99
N LYS A 384 14.65 10.07 -31.23
CA LYS A 384 14.53 9.22 -32.43
C LYS A 384 15.64 8.16 -32.55
N PHE A 385 16.62 8.15 -31.64
CA PHE A 385 17.74 7.22 -31.66
C PHE A 385 17.70 6.30 -30.44
N SER A 386 18.14 5.04 -30.60
CA SER A 386 18.24 4.08 -29.49
C SER A 386 19.60 4.20 -28.78
N GLY A 387 19.61 4.02 -27.45
CA GLY A 387 20.83 4.08 -26.63
C GLY A 387 21.20 5.47 -26.09
N ASN A 388 20.22 6.36 -25.92
CA ASN A 388 20.46 7.74 -25.48
C ASN A 388 20.75 7.79 -23.97
N CYS A 389 21.76 8.57 -23.59
CA CYS A 389 22.03 8.91 -22.20
C CYS A 389 21.84 10.41 -21.98
N TYR A 390 21.05 10.76 -20.97
CA TYR A 390 20.74 12.14 -20.63
C TYR A 390 21.41 12.51 -19.32
N LYS A 391 22.10 13.65 -19.29
CA LYS A 391 22.66 14.19 -18.06
C LYS A 391 22.40 15.70 -18.00
N GLY A 392 21.66 16.11 -16.98
CA GLY A 392 21.44 17.53 -16.68
C GLY A 392 22.61 18.09 -15.90
N TYR A 393 22.94 19.36 -16.14
CA TYR A 393 23.95 20.09 -15.39
C TYR A 393 23.36 21.38 -14.81
N PRO A 394 23.84 21.83 -13.64
CA PRO A 394 23.43 23.09 -13.01
C PRO A 394 23.64 24.33 -13.89
N THR A 395 24.68 24.37 -14.74
CA THR A 395 24.98 25.51 -15.61
C THR A 395 25.35 25.09 -17.03
N ARG A 396 25.13 25.96 -18.02
CA ARG A 396 25.59 25.76 -19.40
C ARG A 396 27.10 25.57 -19.47
N HIS A 397 27.84 26.33 -18.66
CA HIS A 397 29.29 26.26 -18.63
C HIS A 397 29.77 24.87 -18.18
N GLU A 398 29.16 24.30 -17.14
CA GLU A 398 29.46 22.95 -16.67
C GLU A 398 29.05 21.88 -17.69
N ALA A 399 27.87 22.02 -18.31
CA ALA A 399 27.41 21.13 -19.37
C ALA A 399 28.38 21.09 -20.55
N VAL A 400 28.84 22.27 -21.00
CA VAL A 400 29.81 22.42 -22.09
C VAL A 400 31.16 21.85 -21.69
N ALA A 401 31.65 22.12 -20.48
CA ALA A 401 32.93 21.59 -20.00
C ALA A 401 32.92 20.04 -19.93
N LYS A 402 31.87 19.44 -19.38
CA LYS A 402 31.71 17.98 -19.30
C LYS A 402 31.50 17.35 -20.68
N TRP A 403 30.75 18.00 -21.57
CA TRP A 403 30.59 17.55 -22.95
C TRP A 403 31.90 17.59 -23.73
N ARG A 404 32.68 18.67 -23.61
CA ARG A 404 34.03 18.78 -24.22
C ARG A 404 34.98 17.72 -23.68
N ALA A 405 34.99 17.47 -22.37
CA ALA A 405 35.79 16.41 -21.75
C ALA A 405 35.40 15.01 -22.24
N HIS A 406 34.10 14.75 -22.45
CA HIS A 406 33.61 13.49 -22.99
C HIS A 406 34.03 13.29 -24.46
N GLN A 407 33.94 14.35 -25.29
CA GLN A 407 34.43 14.31 -26.67
C GLN A 407 35.94 14.00 -26.74
N ALA A 408 36.74 14.63 -25.87
CA ALA A 408 38.18 14.39 -25.79
C ALA A 408 38.54 12.94 -25.41
N LYS A 409 37.82 12.33 -24.44
CA LYS A 409 38.02 10.92 -24.06
C LYS A 409 37.67 9.95 -25.19
N LYS A 410 36.61 10.25 -25.95
CA LYS A 410 36.15 9.38 -27.05
C LYS A 410 37.08 9.43 -28.26
N SER A 411 37.69 10.60 -28.52
CA SER A 411 38.78 10.74 -29.50
C SER A 411 39.97 9.86 -29.14
N LYS A 412 40.49 9.94 -27.89
CA LYS A 412 41.62 9.11 -27.43
C LYS A 412 41.33 7.60 -27.52
N MET A 413 40.11 7.18 -27.20
CA MET A 413 39.72 5.77 -27.25
C MET A 413 39.64 5.22 -28.69
N LYS A 414 39.20 6.04 -29.66
CA LYS A 414 39.27 5.68 -31.09
C LYS A 414 40.71 5.55 -31.56
N THR A 415 41.59 6.47 -31.18
CA THR A 415 43.02 6.40 -31.53
C THR A 415 43.68 5.15 -30.96
N PHE A 416 43.36 4.79 -29.71
CA PHE A 416 43.88 3.57 -29.07
C PHE A 416 43.42 2.28 -29.76
N LEU A 417 42.13 2.18 -30.12
CA LEU A 417 41.59 1.02 -30.84
C LEU A 417 42.21 0.87 -32.24
N VAL A 418 42.41 1.97 -32.96
CA VAL A 418 43.06 1.96 -34.28
C VAL A 418 44.54 1.55 -34.16
N LEU A 419 45.28 2.07 -33.17
CA LEU A 419 46.67 1.66 -32.93
C LEU A 419 46.77 0.18 -32.55
N SER A 420 45.87 -0.30 -31.69
CA SER A 420 45.84 -1.71 -31.27
C SER A 420 45.56 -2.64 -32.43
N LEU A 421 44.68 -2.25 -33.36
CA LEU A 421 44.37 -3.05 -34.56
C LEU A 421 45.54 -3.06 -35.55
N LEU A 422 46.23 -1.92 -35.70
CA LEU A 422 47.44 -1.83 -36.52
C LEU A 422 48.57 -2.70 -35.96
N LEU A 423 48.77 -2.71 -34.64
CA LEU A 423 49.76 -3.56 -33.97
C LEU A 423 49.47 -5.05 -34.14
N THR A 424 48.20 -5.48 -34.06
CA THR A 424 47.84 -6.88 -34.30
C THR A 424 48.01 -7.27 -35.77
N ILE A 425 47.72 -6.39 -36.72
CA ILE A 425 47.97 -6.64 -38.14
C ILE A 425 49.47 -6.78 -38.41
N VAL A 426 50.30 -5.89 -37.86
CA VAL A 426 51.77 -5.97 -38.01
C VAL A 426 52.32 -7.26 -37.39
N ALA A 427 51.85 -7.64 -36.20
CA ALA A 427 52.26 -8.88 -35.56
C ALA A 427 51.86 -10.12 -36.38
N ALA A 428 50.66 -10.13 -36.97
CA ALA A 428 50.20 -11.22 -37.82
C ALA A 428 51.01 -11.32 -39.13
N VAL A 429 51.35 -10.18 -39.74
CA VAL A 429 52.20 -10.14 -40.94
C VAL A 429 53.62 -10.62 -40.63
N LEU A 430 54.21 -10.20 -39.50
CA LEU A 430 55.54 -10.67 -39.09
C LEU A 430 55.55 -12.18 -38.79
N TYR A 431 54.50 -12.70 -38.16
CA TYR A 431 54.35 -14.14 -37.91
C TYR A 431 54.31 -14.94 -39.23
N PHE A 432 53.60 -14.43 -40.25
CA PHE A 432 53.51 -15.07 -41.57
C PHE A 432 54.79 -14.98 -42.42
N ILE A 433 55.73 -14.08 -42.08
CA ILE A 433 57.02 -13.96 -42.77
C ILE A 433 58.10 -14.84 -42.11
N LEU A 434 57.95 -15.13 -40.81
CA LEU A 434 58.93 -15.87 -40.01
C LEU A 434 58.62 -17.37 -39.86
N VAL A 435 57.43 -17.81 -40.25
CA VAL A 435 57.01 -19.21 -40.40
C VAL A 435 56.89 -19.51 -41.88
#